data_AF-A0A0M4CWB3-F1
#
_entry.id   AF-A0A0M4CWB3-F1
#
_cell.length_a   1.000
_cell.length_b   1.000
_cell.length_c   1.000
_cell.angle_alpha   90.00
_cell.angle_beta   90.00
_cell.angle_gamma   90.00
#
_symmetry.space_group_name_H-M   'P 1'
#
loop_
_entity.id
_entity.type
_entity.pdbx_description
1 polymer ?
#
loop_
_entity_poly.entity_id
_entity_poly.type
_entity_poly.pdbx_seq_one_letter_code
_entity_poly.pdbx_strand_id
1 'polypeptide(L)' 'MTDTLETTETNRLIASDKVEGTAVYNPEGDRLGTIANVMIDKRSGKSEYAVMEGSSP' A
#
# COMPACT_ATOMS: atom_id res chain seq x y z
N MET A 1 -28.49 -5.39 -3.79
CA MET A 1 -27.41 -4.63 -3.12
C MET A 1 -26.31 -4.54 -4.15
N THR A 2 -25.95 -3.33 -4.54
CA THR A 2 -25.23 -3.00 -5.78
C THR A 2 -23.81 -3.53 -5.77
N ASP A 3 -23.53 -4.52 -6.62
CA ASP A 3 -22.18 -4.87 -7.07
C ASP A 3 -21.75 -3.79 -8.07
N THR A 4 -21.34 -2.63 -7.55
CA THR A 4 -20.53 -1.69 -8.32
C THR A 4 -19.21 -2.41 -8.51
N LEU A 5 -18.79 -2.65 -9.75
CA LEU A 5 -17.46 -3.19 -10.06
C LEU A 5 -16.39 -2.29 -9.39
N GLU A 6 -16.03 -2.60 -8.15
CA GLU A 6 -15.00 -1.89 -7.40
C GLU A 6 -13.67 -2.23 -8.06
N THR A 7 -13.31 -1.41 -9.04
CA THR A 7 -11.99 -1.43 -9.64
C THR A 7 -11.03 -0.87 -8.59
N THR A 8 -10.54 -1.77 -7.71
CA THR A 8 -9.53 -1.46 -6.69
C THR A 8 -8.14 -1.25 -7.28
N GLU A 9 -7.99 -1.46 -8.60
CA GLU A 9 -6.77 -1.19 -9.35
C GLU A 9 -7.04 -0.93 -10.83
N THR A 10 -6.34 0.06 -11.38
CA THR A 10 -6.23 0.34 -12.82
C THR A 10 -4.76 0.43 -13.19
N ASN A 11 -4.45 0.66 -14.47
CA ASN A 11 -3.08 0.88 -14.92
C ASN A 11 -2.34 2.02 -14.18
N ARG A 12 -3.05 3.01 -13.63
CA ARG A 12 -2.44 4.19 -12.99
C ARG A 12 -2.80 4.40 -11.53
N LEU A 13 -3.81 3.69 -11.01
CA LEU A 13 -4.38 3.93 -9.68
C LEU A 13 -4.50 2.60 -8.95
N ILE A 14 -4.22 2.61 -7.66
CA ILE A 14 -4.43 1.49 -6.75
C ILE A 14 -5.17 2.02 -5.52
N ALA A 15 -6.16 1.27 -5.06
CA ALA A 15 -6.90 1.60 -3.85
C ALA A 15 -6.01 1.39 -2.63
N SER A 16 -6.16 2.26 -1.62
CA SER A 16 -5.29 2.28 -0.44
C SER A 16 -5.33 0.97 0.35
N ASP A 17 -6.52 0.38 0.48
CA ASP A 17 -6.78 -0.91 1.12
C ASP A 17 -6.07 -2.08 0.42
N LYS A 18 -5.78 -1.95 -0.88
CA LYS A 18 -4.99 -2.93 -1.63
C LYS A 18 -3.48 -2.75 -1.42
N VAL A 19 -3.03 -1.54 -1.05
CA VAL A 19 -1.61 -1.26 -0.75
C VAL A 19 -1.25 -1.77 0.66
N GLU A 20 -2.15 -1.59 1.62
CA GLU A 20 -2.00 -2.10 2.98
C GLU A 20 -1.81 -3.63 2.97
N GLY A 21 -0.87 -4.12 3.78
CA GLY A 21 -0.49 -5.55 3.81
C GLY A 21 0.46 -6.01 2.70
N THR A 22 0.78 -5.16 1.71
CA THR A 22 1.74 -5.51 0.64
C THR A 22 3.10 -5.85 1.24
N ALA A 23 3.68 -6.99 0.85
CA ALA A 23 4.98 -7.43 1.34
C ALA A 23 6.11 -6.56 0.80
N VAL A 24 7.03 -6.18 1.68
CA VAL A 24 8.22 -5.39 1.34
C VAL A 24 9.45 -6.30 1.41
N TYR A 25 10.29 -6.23 0.39
CA TYR A 25 11.49 -7.05 0.26
C TYR A 25 12.74 -6.18 0.11
N ASN A 26 13.87 -6.66 0.63
CA ASN A 26 15.16 -6.05 0.35
C ASN A 26 15.63 -6.42 -1.09
N PRO A 27 16.73 -5.81 -1.59
CA PRO A 27 17.29 -6.16 -2.90
C PRO A 27 17.78 -7.61 -3.03
N GLU A 28 18.02 -8.30 -1.91
CA GLU A 28 18.47 -9.70 -1.86
C GLU A 28 17.30 -10.69 -1.90
N GLY A 29 16.06 -10.21 -1.75
CA GLY A 29 14.83 -11.01 -1.77
C GLY A 29 14.29 -11.39 -0.40
N ASP A 30 14.91 -10.96 0.70
CA ASP A 30 14.41 -11.20 2.05
C ASP A 30 13.19 -10.34 2.36
N ARG A 31 12.18 -10.94 3.00
CA ARG A 31 10.99 -10.22 3.45
C ARG A 31 11.32 -9.38 4.67
N LEU A 32 11.13 -8.07 4.55
CA LEU A 32 11.33 -7.09 5.62
C LEU A 32 10.07 -6.86 6.47
N GLY A 33 8.90 -7.09 5.88
CA GLY A 33 7.61 -6.88 6.55
C GLY A 33 6.48 -6.62 5.57
N THR A 34 5.54 -5.76 5.97
CA THR A 34 4.39 -5.35 5.17
C THR A 34 4.12 -3.85 5.30
N ILE A 35 3.51 -3.25 4.28
CA ILE A 35 3.01 -1.88 4.36
C ILE A 35 1.86 -1.82 5.37
N ALA A 36 1.96 -0.93 6.35
CA ALA A 36 0.91 -0.69 7.32
C ALA A 36 0.00 0.46 6.91
N ASN A 37 0.57 1.57 6.42
CA ASN A 37 -0.17 2.76 6.04
C ASN A 37 0.55 3.55 4.94
N VAL A 38 -0.19 4.35 4.16
CA VAL A 38 0.37 5.34 3.23
C VAL A 38 0.07 6.75 3.74
N MET A 39 1.11 7.57 3.83
CA MET A 39 1.00 8.94 4.31
C MET A 39 0.79 9.88 3.12
N ILE A 40 -0.37 10.52 3.10
CA ILE A 40 -0.77 11.48 2.07
C ILE A 40 -0.57 12.89 2.60
N ASP A 41 0.12 13.74 1.84
CA ASP A 41 0.11 15.16 2.11
C ASP A 41 -1.32 15.71 1.91
N LYS A 42 -1.89 16.24 2.99
CA LYS A 42 -3.28 16.71 3.01
C LYS A 42 -3.56 17.85 2.03
N ARG A 43 -2.55 18.64 1.66
CA ARG A 43 -2.75 19.80 0.78
C ARG A 43 -2.70 19.42 -0.70
N SER A 44 -1.75 18.58 -1.09
CA SER A 44 -1.53 18.18 -2.48
C SER A 44 -2.26 16.88 -2.87
N GLY A 45 -2.63 16.06 -1.90
CA GLY A 45 -3.23 14.74 -2.13
C GLY A 45 -2.23 13.69 -2.64
N LYS A 46 -0.92 13.97 -2.60
CA LYS A 46 0.13 13.05 -3.04
C LYS A 46 0.60 12.16 -1.90
N SER A 47 0.93 10.92 -2.23
CA SER A 47 1.65 10.02 -1.31
C SER A 47 3.09 10.47 -1.17
N GLU A 48 3.51 10.75 0.06
CA GLU A 48 4.88 11.17 0.35
C GLU A 48 5.73 9.97 0.77
N TYR A 49 5.18 9.08 1.59
CA TYR A 49 5.87 7.87 2.05
C TYR A 49 4.87 6.83 2.55
N ALA A 50 5.35 5.59 2.71
CA ALA A 50 4.61 4.52 3.36
C ALA A 50 5.28 4.15 4.69
N VAL A 51 4.45 3.79 5.67
CA VAL A 51 4.90 3.21 6.94
C VAL A 51 4.86 1.70 6.80
N MET A 52 5.96 1.06 7.18
CA MET A 52 6.12 -0.39 7.17
C MET A 52 6.13 -0.92 8.59
N GLU A 53 5.44 -2.04 8.81
CA GLU A 53 5.56 -2.83 10.02
C GLU A 53 6.53 -3.98 9.75
N GLY A 54 7.54 -4.10 10.62
CA GLY A 54 8.55 -5.14 10.51
C GLY A 54 7.92 -6.51 10.71
N SER A 55 8.35 -7.49 9.93
CA SER A 55 8.12 -8.89 10.29
C SER A 55 8.88 -9.16 11.59
N SER A 56 8.16 -9.26 12.70
CA SER A 56 8.75 -9.79 13.94
C SER A 56 9.37 -11.17 13.66
N PRO A 57 10.49 -11.53 14.31
CA PRO A 57 11.01 -12.89 14.25
C PRO A 57 10.01 -13.92 14.79
#